data_AF-A0AAW1LWB7-F1
#
_entry.id   AF-A0AAW1LWB7-F1
#
_cell.length_a   1.000
_cell.length_b   1.000
_cell.length_c   1.000
_cell.angle_alpha   90.00
_cell.angle_beta   90.00
_cell.angle_gamma   90.00
#
_symmetry.space_group_name_H-M   'P 1'
#
loop_
_entity.id
_entity.type
_entity.pdbx_description
1 polymer ?
#
loop_
_entity_poly.entity_id
_entity_poly.type
_entity_poly.pdbx_seq_one_letter_code
_entity_poly.pdbx_strand_id
1 'polypeptide(L)'
;MAIAAVLFQYPDTEGNILDFTTVAEEAHNNGTLVCCATDLLSLTLLRPPSEFGADIAVGTSQRFGVPLGYGGPHASFFACKQSLVRLMPGRMIGVTRDVSGRDAYRLAQTKFSKIDAG
;
A
#
# COMPACT_ATOMS: atom_id res chain seq x y z
N MET A 1 -3.83 -9.94 -25.43
CA MET A 1 -4.52 -9.33 -24.28
C MET A 1 -3.47 -9.05 -23.22
N ALA A 2 -3.30 -7.80 -22.78
CA ALA A 2 -2.28 -7.47 -21.77
C ALA A 2 -2.86 -7.71 -20.37
N ILE A 3 -2.05 -8.27 -19.46
CA ILE A 3 -2.42 -8.44 -18.04
C ILE A 3 -2.14 -7.11 -17.34
N ALA A 4 -3.14 -6.52 -16.70
CA ALA A 4 -2.99 -5.22 -16.05
C ALA A 4 -2.21 -5.32 -14.73
N ALA A 5 -2.53 -6.34 -13.92
CA ALA A 5 -1.90 -6.57 -12.64
C ALA A 5 -2.02 -8.05 -12.21
N VAL A 6 -1.14 -8.46 -11.31
CA VAL A 6 -1.24 -9.69 -10.52
C VAL A 6 -1.50 -9.33 -9.06
N LEU A 7 -2.36 -10.08 -8.37
CA LEU A 7 -2.61 -9.97 -6.94
C LEU A 7 -2.27 -11.30 -6.25
N PHE A 8 -1.44 -11.24 -5.23
CA PHE A 8 -1.16 -12.37 -4.34
C PHE A 8 -1.21 -11.93 -2.88
N GLN A 9 -1.24 -12.90 -1.96
CA GLN A 9 -1.30 -12.65 -0.53
C GLN A 9 -0.02 -13.10 0.18
N TYR A 10 0.48 -12.31 1.13
CA TYR A 10 1.70 -12.57 1.88
C TYR A 10 1.53 -12.17 3.36
N PRO A 11 1.53 -13.12 4.33
CA PRO A 11 1.38 -14.56 4.15
C PRO A 11 0.08 -14.94 3.44
N ASP A 12 0.03 -16.11 2.80
CA ASP A 12 -1.17 -16.54 2.09
C ASP A 12 -2.31 -16.99 3.02
N THR A 13 -3.46 -17.37 2.44
CA THR A 13 -4.63 -17.79 3.23
C THR A 13 -4.45 -19.12 3.95
N GLU A 14 -3.45 -19.92 3.58
CA GLU A 14 -3.10 -21.19 4.23
C GLU A 14 -2.00 -20.99 5.29
N GLY A 15 -1.44 -19.78 5.39
CA GLY A 15 -0.40 -19.40 6.33
C GLY A 15 1.03 -19.58 5.79
N ASN A 16 1.20 -19.87 4.50
CA ASN A 16 2.53 -20.03 3.91
C ASN A 16 3.20 -18.66 3.69
N ILE A 17 4.53 -18.66 3.82
CA ILE A 17 5.40 -17.52 3.56
C ILE A 17 6.25 -17.87 2.34
N LEU A 18 5.92 -17.29 1.19
CA LEU A 18 6.58 -17.54 -0.08
C LEU A 18 7.39 -16.31 -0.51
N ASP A 19 8.49 -16.54 -1.23
CA ASP A 19 9.24 -15.47 -1.89
C ASP A 19 8.62 -15.18 -3.27
N PHE A 20 8.10 -13.96 -3.44
CA PHE A 20 7.47 -13.51 -4.67
C PHE A 20 8.40 -12.69 -5.57
N THR A 21 9.70 -12.60 -5.26
CA THR A 21 10.67 -11.80 -6.04
C THR A 21 10.65 -12.17 -7.53
N THR A 22 10.75 -13.46 -7.87
CA THR A 22 10.72 -13.93 -9.27
C THR A 22 9.39 -13.60 -9.97
N VAL A 23 8.26 -13.76 -9.26
CA VAL A 23 6.93 -13.44 -9.81
C VAL A 23 6.83 -11.94 -10.11
N ALA A 24 7.34 -11.09 -9.22
CA ALA A 24 7.33 -9.65 -9.41
C ALA A 24 8.21 -9.22 -10.60
N GLU A 25 9.41 -9.79 -10.73
CA GLU A 25 10.31 -9.55 -11.86
C GLU A 25 9.67 -9.94 -13.20
N GLU A 26 9.06 -11.13 -13.28
CA GLU A 26 8.36 -11.59 -14.47
C GLU A 26 7.16 -10.71 -14.83
N ALA A 27 6.38 -10.29 -13.83
CA ALA A 27 5.25 -9.38 -14.05
C ALA A 27 5.74 -8.03 -14.62
N HIS A 28 6.79 -7.45 -14.03
CA HIS A 28 7.36 -6.18 -14.49
C HIS A 28 7.94 -6.27 -15.90
N ASN A 29 8.60 -7.37 -16.26
CA ASN A 29 9.10 -7.61 -17.62
C ASN A 29 7.99 -7.62 -18.68
N ASN A 30 6.75 -7.90 -18.27
CA ASN A 30 5.56 -7.88 -19.11
C ASN A 30 4.73 -6.60 -18.96
N GLY A 31 5.22 -5.58 -18.25
CA GLY A 31 4.48 -4.33 -17.99
C GLY A 31 3.26 -4.51 -17.08
N THR A 32 3.21 -5.58 -16.29
CA THR A 32 2.13 -5.93 -15.37
C THR A 32 2.44 -5.38 -13.96
N LEU A 33 1.46 -4.75 -13.31
CA LEU A 33 1.62 -4.27 -11.93
C LEU A 33 1.56 -5.42 -10.91
N VAL A 34 2.29 -5.27 -9.81
CA VAL A 34 2.33 -6.24 -8.72
C VAL A 34 1.60 -5.69 -7.50
N CYS A 35 0.50 -6.35 -7.12
CA CYS A 35 -0.28 -6.04 -5.94
C CYS A 35 -0.12 -7.14 -4.88
N CYS A 36 0.14 -6.74 -3.63
CA CYS A 36 0.28 -7.67 -2.51
C CYS A 36 -0.76 -7.37 -1.42
N ALA A 37 -1.64 -8.33 -1.14
CA ALA A 37 -2.46 -8.32 0.07
C ALA A 37 -1.64 -8.86 1.25
N THR A 38 -1.59 -8.14 2.37
CA THR A 38 -0.68 -8.49 3.48
C THR A 38 -1.24 -8.11 4.86
N ASP A 39 -0.56 -8.55 5.91
CA ASP A 39 -0.92 -8.37 7.32
C ASP A 39 0.14 -7.54 8.04
N LEU A 40 -0.26 -6.42 8.63
CA LEU A 40 0.66 -5.48 9.28
C LEU A 40 1.41 -6.09 10.48
N LEU A 41 0.80 -7.04 11.19
CA LEU A 41 1.45 -7.68 12.34
C LEU A 41 2.53 -8.66 11.87
N SER A 42 2.25 -9.45 10.83
CA SER A 42 3.24 -10.32 10.19
C SER A 42 4.43 -9.52 9.65
N LEU A 43 4.20 -8.36 9.06
CA LEU A 43 5.26 -7.48 8.52
C LEU A 43 6.16 -6.84 9.60
N THR A 44 5.86 -7.00 10.88
CA THR A 44 6.82 -6.62 11.95
C THR A 44 8.02 -7.56 12.04
N LEU A 45 7.90 -8.78 11.49
CA LEU A 45 8.94 -9.82 11.49
C LEU A 45 9.39 -10.21 10.09
N LEU A 46 8.52 -10.02 9.08
CA LEU A 46 8.75 -10.45 7.71
C LEU A 46 9.28 -9.31 6.83
N ARG A 47 10.05 -9.69 5.81
CA ARG A 47 10.47 -8.79 4.73
C ARG A 47 9.22 -8.17 4.06
N PRO A 48 9.08 -6.84 3.98
CA PRO A 48 7.88 -6.20 3.47
C PRO A 48 7.74 -6.25 1.94
N PRO A 49 6.53 -6.11 1.39
CA PRO A 49 6.28 -6.24 -0.05
C PRO A 49 7.05 -5.30 -0.96
N SER A 50 7.35 -4.09 -0.49
CA SER A 50 8.15 -3.12 -1.25
C SER A 50 9.56 -3.64 -1.57
N GLU A 51 10.12 -4.50 -0.72
CA GLU A 51 11.48 -5.00 -0.91
C GLU A 51 11.57 -6.14 -1.93
N PHE A 52 10.48 -6.87 -2.19
CA PHE A 52 10.43 -7.93 -3.19
C PHE A 52 9.61 -7.55 -4.44
N GLY A 53 9.41 -6.25 -4.67
CA GLY A 53 8.94 -5.73 -5.95
C GLY A 53 7.45 -5.40 -6.03
N ALA A 54 6.69 -5.43 -4.93
CA ALA A 54 5.29 -4.99 -4.99
C ALA A 54 5.17 -3.49 -5.34
N ASP A 55 4.27 -3.16 -6.27
CA ASP A 55 3.92 -1.78 -6.62
C ASP A 55 2.84 -1.21 -5.70
N ILE A 56 1.96 -2.09 -5.21
CA ILE A 56 0.83 -1.77 -4.34
C ILE A 56 0.77 -2.80 -3.20
N ALA A 57 0.59 -2.34 -1.97
CA ALA A 57 0.32 -3.19 -0.80
C ALA A 57 -1.03 -2.80 -0.16
N VAL A 58 -1.86 -3.80 0.12
CA VAL A 58 -3.21 -3.61 0.70
C VAL A 58 -3.47 -4.60 1.82
N GLY A 59 -4.44 -4.30 2.68
CA GLY A 59 -4.88 -5.21 3.72
C GLY A 59 -5.73 -4.51 4.77
N THR A 60 -5.88 -5.16 5.92
CA THR A 60 -6.65 -4.62 7.05
C THR A 60 -5.73 -4.21 8.20
N SER A 61 -6.08 -3.13 8.89
CA SER A 61 -5.45 -2.76 10.17
C SER A 61 -6.20 -3.31 11.38
N GLN A 62 -7.18 -4.21 11.18
CA GLN A 62 -8.05 -4.72 12.25
C GLN A 62 -7.27 -5.25 13.46
N ARG A 63 -6.23 -6.05 13.22
CA ARG A 63 -5.44 -6.68 14.28
C ARG A 63 -4.61 -5.70 15.12
N PHE A 64 -4.54 -4.44 14.71
CA PHE A 64 -3.92 -3.37 15.49
C PHE A 64 -4.94 -2.75 16.46
N GLY A 65 -5.46 -3.58 17.37
CA GLY A 65 -6.28 -3.13 18.50
C GLY A 65 -7.75 -2.84 18.20
N VAL A 66 -8.28 -3.23 17.02
CA VAL A 66 -9.70 -3.07 16.69
C VAL A 66 -10.46 -4.39 16.93
N PRO A 67 -11.61 -4.40 17.62
CA PRO A 67 -12.39 -5.62 17.83
C PRO A 67 -12.81 -6.30 16.51
N LEU A 68 -13.05 -7.62 16.56
CA LEU A 68 -13.54 -8.38 15.39
C LEU A 68 -14.84 -7.79 14.82
N GLY A 69 -15.71 -7.25 15.67
CA GLY A 69 -16.90 -6.49 15.24
C GLY A 69 -17.85 -7.28 14.34
N TYR A 70 -17.83 -8.62 14.40
CA TYR A 70 -18.56 -9.50 13.48
C TYR A 70 -18.43 -9.11 11.99
N GLY A 71 -17.25 -8.60 11.60
CA GLY A 71 -16.94 -8.16 10.24
C GLY A 71 -16.60 -6.68 10.09
N GLY A 72 -16.84 -5.82 11.10
CA GLY A 72 -16.40 -4.41 11.02
C GLY A 72 -16.99 -3.48 12.08
N PRO A 73 -16.69 -2.17 12.00
CA PRO A 73 -15.88 -1.51 10.98
C PRO A 73 -14.37 -1.65 11.22
N HIS A 74 -13.61 -1.92 10.17
CA HIS A 74 -12.14 -1.95 10.20
C HIS A 74 -11.58 -0.99 9.17
N ALA A 75 -10.48 -0.30 9.51
CA ALA A 75 -9.76 0.48 8.52
C ALA A 75 -8.89 -0.46 7.67
N SER A 76 -9.04 -0.37 6.35
CA SER A 76 -8.09 -0.97 5.43
C SER A 76 -6.94 -0.02 5.18
N PHE A 77 -5.76 -0.57 4.88
CA PHE A 77 -4.63 0.21 4.40
C PHE A 77 -4.43 -0.01 2.90
N PHE A 78 -3.84 1.00 2.26
CA PHE A 78 -3.47 1.00 0.86
C PHE A 78 -2.20 1.84 0.70
N ALA A 79 -1.13 1.24 0.22
CA ALA A 79 0.13 1.90 -0.08
C ALA A 79 0.53 1.59 -1.52
N CYS A 80 1.17 2.54 -2.20
CA CYS A 80 1.71 2.32 -3.54
C CYS A 80 3.02 3.09 -3.76
N LYS A 81 3.75 2.73 -4.81
CA LYS A 81 4.93 3.48 -5.27
C LYS A 81 4.56 4.93 -5.61
N GLN A 82 5.52 5.85 -5.45
CA GLN A 82 5.35 7.28 -5.71
C GLN A 82 4.80 7.59 -7.12
N SER A 83 5.22 6.81 -8.13
CA SER A 83 4.73 6.94 -9.51
C SER A 83 3.22 6.70 -9.66
N LEU A 84 2.61 5.96 -8.73
CA LEU A 84 1.19 5.62 -8.72
C LEU A 84 0.36 6.54 -7.81
N VAL A 85 0.98 7.47 -7.08
CA VAL A 85 0.28 8.29 -6.07
C VAL A 85 -0.84 9.11 -6.69
N ARG A 86 -0.69 9.64 -7.91
CA ARG A 86 -1.78 10.36 -8.62
C ARG A 86 -3.04 9.51 -8.85
N LEU A 87 -2.91 8.19 -8.80
CA LEU A 87 -4.01 7.24 -8.96
C LEU A 87 -4.55 6.72 -7.61
N MET A 88 -3.98 7.15 -6.48
CA MET A 88 -4.34 6.63 -5.17
C MET A 88 -5.83 6.92 -4.84
N PRO A 89 -6.58 5.91 -4.36
CA PRO A 89 -7.96 6.11 -3.96
C PRO A 89 -8.06 6.80 -2.59
N GLY A 90 -9.19 7.45 -2.34
CA GLY A 90 -9.53 7.96 -1.01
C GLY A 90 -8.79 9.25 -0.63
N ARG A 91 -8.50 9.38 0.66
CA ARG A 91 -7.94 10.58 1.29
C ARG A 91 -6.51 10.31 1.76
N MET A 92 -5.61 11.25 1.49
CA MET A 92 -4.24 11.23 2.01
C MET A 92 -3.95 12.56 2.73
N ILE A 93 -3.28 12.47 3.87
CA ILE A 93 -2.81 13.63 4.62
C ILE A 93 -1.44 14.04 4.06
N GLY A 94 -1.28 15.34 3.76
CA GLY A 94 -0.01 15.93 3.33
C GLY A 94 0.41 17.06 4.28
N VAL A 95 1.72 17.30 4.33
CA VAL A 95 2.31 18.44 5.04
C VAL A 95 2.22 19.69 4.15
N THR A 96 1.91 20.83 4.75
CA THR A 96 1.87 22.16 4.14
C THR A 96 2.38 23.19 5.15
N ARG A 97 2.49 24.46 4.75
CA ARG A 97 2.73 25.58 5.69
C ARG A 97 1.47 26.41 5.94
N ASP A 98 1.31 26.90 7.16
CA ASP A 98 0.28 27.86 7.54
C ASP A 98 0.67 29.30 7.15
N VAL A 99 -0.21 30.27 7.44
CA VAL A 99 0.03 31.69 7.15
C VAL A 99 1.21 32.29 7.93
N SER A 100 1.63 31.65 9.01
CA SER A 100 2.79 32.02 9.83
C SER A 100 4.06 31.27 9.42
N GLY A 101 4.01 30.47 8.34
CA GLY A 101 5.14 29.69 7.84
C GLY A 101 5.45 28.42 8.63
N ARG A 102 4.59 28.00 9.57
CA ARG A 102 4.77 26.78 10.37
C ARG A 102 4.19 25.57 9.66
N ASP A 103 4.75 24.39 9.92
CA ASP A 103 4.23 23.14 9.39
C ASP A 103 2.81 22.88 9.89
N ALA A 104 1.96 22.40 8.97
CA ALA A 104 0.57 22.09 9.19
C ALA A 104 0.15 20.90 8.32
N TYR A 105 -0.95 20.24 8.69
CA TYR A 105 -1.48 19.09 7.95
C TYR A 105 -2.79 19.45 7.26
N ARG A 106 -2.96 18.96 6.03
CA ARG A 106 -4.24 19.05 5.32
C ARG A 106 -4.47 17.81 4.47
N LEU A 107 -5.72 17.60 4.07
CA LEU A 107 -6.02 16.68 2.99
C LEU A 107 -5.35 17.19 1.70
N ALA A 108 -4.49 16.38 1.12
CA ALA A 108 -4.00 16.58 -0.23
C ALA A 108 -5.15 16.30 -1.21
N GLN A 109 -5.42 17.22 -2.14
CA GLN A 109 -6.56 17.16 -3.06
C GLN A 109 -6.15 17.34 -4.53
N THR A 110 -7.08 16.99 -5.43
CA THR A 110 -7.02 17.01 -6.92
C THR A 110 -6.09 16.00 -7.64
N LYS A 111 -5.81 14.85 -7.00
CA LYS A 111 -4.96 13.74 -7.49
C LYS A 111 -3.45 14.02 -7.41
N PHE A 112 -3.03 14.41 -6.19
CA PHE A 112 -1.70 14.36 -5.56
C PHE A 112 -0.50 14.95 -6.33
N SER A 113 -0.60 16.22 -6.70
CA SER A 113 0.37 16.95 -7.53
C SER A 113 1.67 17.41 -6.84
N LYS A 114 1.81 17.31 -5.51
CA LYS A 114 3.00 17.77 -4.77
C LYS A 114 3.16 17.03 -3.43
N ILE A 115 3.80 15.85 -3.44
CA ILE A 115 4.20 15.18 -2.18
C ILE A 115 5.70 15.39 -1.88
N ASP A 116 6.49 15.89 -2.84
CA ASP A 116 7.90 16.21 -2.61
C ASP A 116 8.16 17.70 -2.88
N ALA A 117 8.37 18.45 -1.81
CA ALA A 117 9.08 19.74 -1.78
C ALA A 117 9.69 19.92 -0.39
N GLY A 118 10.66 19.05 -0.08
CA GLY A 118 11.50 19.06 1.11
C GLY A 118 12.71 18.19 0.87
#